data_AF-A0AAN9GEE4-F1
#
_entry.id   AF-A0AAN9GEE4-F1
#
_cell.length_a   1.000
_cell.length_b   1.000
_cell.length_c   1.000
_cell.angle_alpha   90.00
_cell.angle_beta   90.00
_cell.angle_gamma   90.00
#
_symmetry.space_group_name_H-M   'P 1'
#
loop_
_entity.id
_entity.type
_entity.pdbx_description
1 polymer ?
#
loop_
_entity_poly.entity_id
_entity_poly.type
_entity_poly.pdbx_seq_one_letter_code
_entity_poly.pdbx_strand_id
1 'polypeptide(L)'
;MIVVFNGADTYGNTPAEQKQALDDELKKSSARMKIVLHEVRHRYYGVSNTASRSNRDKHAAELLNMMEELIATNDGAHFGHQESGSSDNNDSSNNNDSSDNDSSDSSDRCDNYE
;
A
#
# COMPACT_ATOMS: atom_id res chain seq x y z
N MET A 1 5.22 4.02 4.28
CA MET A 1 4.94 5.47 4.10
C MET A 1 5.81 5.99 2.96
N ILE A 2 5.21 6.79 2.07
CA ILE A 2 5.87 7.49 0.96
C ILE A 2 5.58 8.99 1.14
N VAL A 3 6.58 9.85 0.93
CA VAL A 3 6.41 11.31 0.95
C VAL A 3 6.19 11.83 -0.47
N VAL A 4 5.14 12.61 -0.68
CA VAL A 4 4.83 13.19 -2.00
C VAL A 4 5.04 14.69 -1.97
N PHE A 5 5.88 15.19 -2.89
CA PHE A 5 6.15 16.62 -3.07
C PHE A 5 5.35 17.14 -4.26
N ASN A 6 4.59 18.22 -4.08
CA ASN A 6 3.87 18.86 -5.18
C ASN A 6 4.73 19.94 -5.87
N GLY A 7 4.36 20.30 -7.10
CA GLY A 7 5.05 21.31 -7.89
C GLY A 7 6.32 20.79 -8.57
N ALA A 8 6.41 19.47 -8.82
CA ALA A 8 7.56 18.87 -9.49
C ALA A 8 7.84 19.50 -10.87
N ASP A 9 6.81 19.99 -11.55
CA ASP A 9 6.91 20.72 -12.83
C ASP A 9 7.73 22.01 -12.76
N THR A 10 7.95 22.56 -11.57
CA THR A 10 8.83 23.72 -11.39
C THR A 10 10.32 23.39 -11.52
N TYR A 11 10.67 22.10 -11.48
CA TYR A 11 12.03 21.61 -11.42
C TYR A 11 12.54 20.95 -12.71
N GLY A 12 11.74 20.92 -13.78
CA GLY A 12 12.13 20.35 -15.06
C GLY A 12 10.96 19.95 -15.96
N ASN A 13 11.24 19.69 -17.23
CA ASN A 13 10.23 19.32 -18.23
C ASN A 13 10.04 17.80 -18.33
N THR A 14 11.01 17.02 -17.83
CA THR A 14 10.98 15.56 -17.86
C THR A 14 10.94 14.97 -16.44
N PRO A 15 10.33 13.79 -16.21
CA PRO A 15 10.33 13.15 -14.90
C PRO A 15 11.74 12.94 -14.31
N ALA A 16 12.73 12.64 -15.16
CA ALA A 16 14.11 12.46 -14.73
C ALA A 16 14.74 13.76 -14.22
N GLU A 17 14.53 14.88 -14.91
CA GLU A 17 14.98 16.21 -14.45
C GLU A 17 14.31 16.59 -13.14
N GLN A 18 12.99 16.39 -13.04
CA GLN A 18 12.23 16.68 -11.83
C GLN A 18 12.71 15.88 -10.64
N LYS A 19 12.99 14.59 -10.84
CA LYS A 19 13.56 13.71 -9.80
C LYS A 19 14.95 14.17 -9.37
N GLN A 20 15.84 14.44 -10.32
CA GLN A 20 17.20 14.89 -10.01
C GLN A 20 17.21 16.22 -9.25
N ALA A 21 16.41 17.18 -9.68
CA ALA A 21 16.32 18.47 -9.03
C ALA A 21 15.67 18.37 -7.64
N LEU A 22 14.68 17.50 -7.45
CA LEU A 22 14.13 17.19 -6.13
C LEU A 22 15.21 16.58 -5.22
N ASP A 23 15.99 15.61 -5.71
CA ASP A 23 17.10 15.01 -4.94
C ASP A 23 18.12 16.07 -4.49
N ASP A 24 18.46 17.00 -5.38
CA ASP A 24 19.41 18.07 -5.09
C ASP A 24 18.88 19.10 -4.09
N GLU A 25 17.57 19.36 -4.12
CA GLU A 25 16.91 20.21 -3.12
C GLU A 25 16.83 19.53 -1.75
N LEU A 26 16.52 18.23 -1.72
CA LEU A 26 16.46 17.46 -0.49
C LEU A 26 17.84 17.31 0.18
N LYS A 27 18.94 17.29 -0.57
CA LYS A 27 20.30 17.34 -0.01
C LYS A 27 20.58 18.64 0.75
N LYS A 28 20.03 19.76 0.27
CA LYS A 28 20.18 21.10 0.88
C LYS A 28 19.15 21.38 1.98
N SER A 29 18.15 20.51 2.13
CA SER A 29 17.06 20.70 3.08
C SER A 29 17.50 20.73 4.54
N SER A 30 16.59 21.22 5.40
CA SER A 30 16.79 21.31 6.84
C SER A 30 17.04 19.94 7.49
N ALA A 31 17.69 19.94 8.66
CA ALA A 31 17.92 18.71 9.44
C ALA A 31 16.62 17.95 9.73
N ARG A 32 15.52 18.68 10.00
CA ARG A 32 14.20 18.07 10.24
C ARG A 32 13.68 17.34 9.01
N MET A 33 13.83 17.90 7.82
CA MET A 33 13.44 17.23 6.57
C MET A 33 14.27 15.96 6.35
N LYS A 34 15.58 16.02 6.59
CA LYS A 34 16.47 14.86 6.49
C LYS A 34 16.08 13.73 7.44
N ILE A 35 15.65 14.04 8.66
CA ILE A 35 15.11 13.05 9.61
C ILE A 35 13.87 12.36 9.04
N VAL A 36 12.90 13.14 8.54
CA VAL A 36 11.69 12.57 7.92
C VAL A 36 12.04 11.67 6.73
N LEU A 37 12.94 12.10 5.85
CA LEU A 37 13.40 11.30 4.71
C LEU A 37 14.06 9.99 5.15
N HIS A 38 14.83 10.02 6.25
CA HIS A 38 15.44 8.83 6.82
C HIS A 38 14.38 7.87 7.39
N GLU A 39 13.41 8.38 8.15
CA GLU A 39 12.29 7.59 8.70
C GLU A 39 11.47 6.89 7.60
N VAL A 40 11.27 7.56 6.46
CA VAL A 40 10.58 6.96 5.32
C VAL A 40 11.49 6.14 4.39
N ARG A 41 12.75 5.88 4.78
CA ARG A 41 13.76 5.13 4.00
C ARG A 41 13.96 5.70 2.60
N HIS A 42 13.97 7.03 2.49
CA HIS A 42 14.13 7.78 1.24
C HIS A 42 13.07 7.44 0.17
N ARG A 43 11.89 6.95 0.58
CA ARG A 43 10.74 6.78 -0.30
C ARG A 43 10.01 8.11 -0.45
N TYR A 44 10.38 8.87 -1.47
CA TYR A 44 9.69 10.09 -1.85
C TYR A 44 9.49 10.18 -3.36
N TYR A 45 8.52 10.99 -3.77
CA TYR A 45 8.21 11.19 -5.18
C TYR A 45 7.69 12.62 -5.44
N GLY A 46 8.04 13.17 -6.59
CA GLY A 46 7.58 14.49 -7.05
C GLY A 46 6.37 14.38 -7.98
N VAL A 47 5.27 15.07 -7.66
CA VAL A 47 4.09 15.17 -8.52
C VAL A 47 3.84 16.60 -8.96
N SER A 48 3.16 16.74 -10.09
CA SER A 48 2.59 18.01 -10.53
C SER A 48 1.09 17.86 -10.71
N ASN A 49 0.33 18.57 -9.89
CA ASN A 49 -1.14 18.62 -10.00
C ASN A 49 -1.61 19.54 -11.13
N THR A 50 -0.72 20.37 -11.66
CA THR A 50 -0.95 21.31 -12.77
C THR A 50 -0.53 20.73 -14.12
N ALA A 51 0.18 19.60 -14.14
CA ALA A 51 0.62 18.97 -15.37
C ALA A 51 -0.54 18.46 -16.24
N SER A 52 -0.24 18.26 -17.53
CA SER A 52 -1.16 17.66 -18.47
C SER A 52 -1.62 16.27 -17.99
N ARG A 53 -2.79 15.82 -18.45
CA ARG A 53 -3.32 14.50 -18.09
C ARG A 53 -2.32 13.37 -18.38
N SER A 54 -1.66 13.41 -19.54
CA SER A 54 -0.64 12.41 -19.90
C SER A 54 0.53 12.38 -18.91
N ASN A 55 1.00 13.54 -18.44
CA ASN A 55 2.07 13.60 -17.46
C ASN A 55 1.59 13.15 -16.08
N ARG A 56 0.36 13.51 -15.68
CA ARG A 56 -0.24 12.99 -14.45
C ARG A 56 -0.37 11.46 -14.45
N ASP A 57 -0.77 10.87 -15.57
CA ASP A 57 -0.89 9.41 -15.71
C ASP A 57 0.49 8.73 -15.56
N LYS A 58 1.55 9.33 -16.11
CA LYS A 58 2.94 8.87 -15.89
C LYS A 58 3.34 8.97 -14.42
N HIS A 59 3.05 10.09 -13.76
CA HIS A 59 3.36 10.27 -12.35
C HIS A 59 2.59 9.29 -11.47
N ALA A 60 1.34 8.98 -11.82
CA ALA A 60 0.54 7.98 -11.14
C ALA A 60 1.12 6.58 -11.32
N ALA A 61 1.56 6.22 -12.54
CA ALA A 61 2.18 4.93 -12.82
C ALA A 61 3.49 4.73 -12.03
N GLU A 62 4.37 5.74 -11.98
CA GLU A 62 5.61 5.67 -11.19
C GLU A 62 5.33 5.56 -9.68
N LEU A 63 4.37 6.34 -9.17
CA LEU A 63 3.98 6.26 -7.76
C LEU A 63 3.35 4.91 -7.43
N LEU A 64 2.57 4.32 -8.34
CA LEU A 64 2.01 2.98 -8.19
C LEU A 64 3.10 1.92 -8.11
N ASN A 65 4.12 1.98 -8.97
CA ASN A 65 5.25 1.08 -8.91
C ASN A 65 5.98 1.17 -7.55
N MET A 66 6.17 2.37 -7.00
CA MET A 66 6.75 2.54 -5.66
C MET A 66 5.86 1.93 -4.55
N MET A 67 4.53 1.94 -4.72
CA MET A 67 3.61 1.29 -3.79
C MET A 67 3.68 -0.24 -3.91
N GLU A 68 3.78 -0.80 -5.11
CA GLU A 68 3.95 -2.23 -5.34
C GLU A 68 5.25 -2.74 -4.70
N GLU A 69 6.36 -2.03 -4.87
CA GLU A 69 7.63 -2.32 -4.20
C GLU A 69 7.50 -2.28 -2.65
N LEU A 70 6.74 -1.31 -2.14
CA LEU A 70 6.46 -1.20 -0.71
C LEU A 70 5.63 -2.38 -0.19
N ILE A 71 4.59 -2.78 -0.91
CA ILE A 71 3.73 -3.91 -0.57
C ILE A 71 4.53 -5.21 -0.56
N ALA A 72 5.37 -5.43 -1.59
CA ALA A 72 6.26 -6.57 -1.66
C ALA A 72 7.25 -6.59 -0.50
N THR A 73 7.84 -5.44 -0.14
CA THR A 73 8.73 -5.32 1.03
C THR A 73 8.02 -5.61 2.36
N ASN A 74 6.70 -5.41 2.40
CA ASN A 74 5.88 -5.66 3.58
C ASN A 74 5.22 -7.06 3.55
N ASP A 75 5.65 -7.98 2.67
CA ASP A 75 5.05 -9.31 2.50
C ASP A 75 3.53 -9.27 2.23
N GLY A 76 3.06 -8.22 1.55
CA GLY A 76 1.63 -8.02 1.29
C GLY A 76 0.84 -7.48 2.49
N ALA A 77 1.47 -7.28 3.65
CA ALA A 77 0.79 -6.80 4.84
C ALA A 77 0.43 -5.31 4.74
N HIS A 78 -0.81 -4.99 5.10
CA HIS A 78 -1.26 -3.62 5.29
C HIS A 78 -0.92 -3.15 6.72
N PHE A 79 -0.93 -1.83 6.92
CA PHE A 79 -0.75 -1.26 8.25
C PHE A 79 -1.98 -1.57 9.12
N GLY A 80 -1.80 -2.37 10.17
CA GLY A 80 -2.83 -2.71 11.15
C GLY A 80 -2.43 -2.30 12.57
N HIS A 81 -3.41 -1.90 13.38
CA HIS A 81 -3.21 -1.75 14.82
C HIS A 81 -3.40 -3.13 15.46
N GLN A 82 -2.44 -3.59 16.26
CA GLN A 82 -2.67 -4.76 17.11
C GLN A 82 -3.72 -4.36 18.15
N GLU A 83 -4.96 -4.80 17.95
CA GLU A 83 -5.87 -4.90 19.08
C GLU A 83 -5.26 -5.94 20.01
N SER A 84 -4.79 -5.50 21.18
CA SER A 84 -4.40 -6.38 22.26
C SER A 84 -5.65 -7.16 22.70
N GLY A 85 -5.91 -8.28 22.02
CA GLY A 85 -6.99 -9.20 22.35
C GLY A 85 -6.74 -9.82 23.71
N SER A 86 -7.68 -9.61 24.63
CA SER A 86 -7.80 -10.41 25.85
C SER A 86 -7.87 -11.89 25.47
N SER A 87 -6.89 -12.68 25.92
CA SER A 87 -6.96 -14.14 25.86
C SER A 87 -8.04 -14.63 26.82
N ASP A 88 -9.26 -14.80 26.35
CA ASP A 88 -10.22 -15.69 27.00
C ASP A 88 -9.91 -17.12 26.56
N ASN A 89 -9.12 -17.80 27.39
CA ASN A 89 -8.94 -19.24 27.33
C ASN A 89 -10.30 -19.91 27.55
N ASN A 90 -10.89 -20.49 26.51
CA ASN A 90 -11.94 -21.48 26.68
C ASN A 90 -11.48 -22.81 26.11
N ASP A 91 -10.68 -23.52 26.91
CA ASP A 91 -10.54 -24.97 26.80
C ASP A 91 -11.88 -25.57 27.25
N SER A 92 -12.67 -26.00 26.27
CA SER A 92 -13.77 -26.91 26.50
C SER A 92 -13.66 -28.02 25.47
N SER A 93 -12.77 -28.95 25.79
CA SER A 93 -12.87 -30.34 25.36
C SER A 93 -14.31 -30.83 25.53
N ASN A 94 -15.04 -31.02 24.44
CA ASN A 94 -16.29 -31.75 24.46
C ASN A 94 -16.26 -32.85 23.40
N ASN A 95 -15.88 -34.04 23.86
CA ASN A 95 -16.04 -35.29 23.14
C ASN A 95 -17.51 -35.68 23.15
N ASN A 96 -18.09 -35.87 21.96
CA ASN A 96 -19.26 -36.73 21.72
C ASN A 96 -19.09 -37.20 20.26
N ASP A 97 -18.48 -38.36 20.03
CA ASP A 97 -19.11 -39.68 20.02
C ASP A 97 -20.31 -39.76 19.06
N SER A 98 -20.01 -40.31 17.89
CA SER A 98 -20.79 -41.19 17.01
C SER A 98 -22.31 -40.99 16.91
N SER A 99 -22.76 -40.68 15.68
CA SER A 99 -23.71 -41.57 15.00
C SER A 99 -23.80 -41.20 13.53
N ASP A 100 -23.54 -42.22 12.69
CA ASP A 100 -23.95 -42.30 11.30
C ASP A 100 -25.40 -41.83 11.13
N ASN A 101 -25.65 -41.02 10.10
CA ASN A 101 -26.96 -41.05 9.48
C ASN A 101 -26.92 -40.75 7.99
N ASP A 102 -27.74 -41.54 7.33
CA ASP A 102 -27.70 -41.97 5.96
C ASP A 102 -28.62 -41.08 5.09
N SER A 103 -28.24 -41.00 3.82
CA SER A 103 -29.11 -40.89 2.65
C SER A 103 -29.69 -39.54 2.17
N SER A 104 -29.67 -39.47 0.82
CA SER A 104 -30.49 -38.72 -0.15
C SER A 104 -30.32 -37.19 -0.21
N ASP A 105 -29.71 -36.67 -1.28
CA ASP A 105 -30.34 -36.41 -2.59
C ASP A 105 -31.38 -35.29 -2.55
N SER A 106 -30.99 -34.11 -3.01
CA SER A 106 -31.78 -33.31 -3.96
C SER A 106 -30.93 -32.14 -4.47
N SER A 107 -30.72 -32.17 -5.77
CA SER A 107 -30.26 -31.06 -6.59
C SER A 107 -31.19 -29.85 -6.44
N ASP A 108 -30.65 -28.70 -6.05
CA ASP A 108 -31.30 -27.41 -6.30
C ASP A 108 -30.35 -26.43 -6.99
N ARG A 109 -30.92 -25.88 -8.07
CA ARG A 109 -30.36 -24.97 -9.07
C ARG A 109 -29.63 -23.78 -8.46
N CYS A 110 -28.42 -23.50 -8.95
CA CYS A 110 -27.88 -22.14 -8.91
C CYS A 110 -28.32 -21.43 -10.19
N ASP A 111 -29.29 -20.53 -10.05
CA ASP A 111 -29.63 -19.55 -11.08
C ASP A 111 -28.54 -18.46 -11.16
N ASN A 112 -28.33 -18.00 -12.39
CA ASN A 112 -27.29 -17.08 -12.84
C ASN A 112 -27.35 -15.69 -12.16
N TYR A 113 -26.17 -15.08 -12.01
CA TYR A 113 -26.04 -13.63 -12.00
C TYR A 113 -25.33 -13.21 -13.31
N GLU A 114 -26.09 -12.58 -14.20
CA GLU A 114 -25.55 -11.70 -15.26
C GLU A 114 -25.04 -10.39 -14.64
#